data_AF-A0A2N3T8Q9-F1
#
_entry.id   AF-A0A2N3T8Q9-F1
#
_cell.length_a   1.000
_cell.length_b   1.000
_cell.length_c   1.000
_cell.angle_alpha   90.00
_cell.angle_beta   90.00
_cell.angle_gamma   90.00
#
_symmetry.space_group_name_H-M   'P 1'
#
loop_
_entity.id
_entity.type
_entity.pdbx_description
1 polymer ?
#
loop_
_entity_poly.entity_id
_entity_poly.type
_entity_poly.pdbx_seq_one_letter_code
_entity_poly.pdbx_strand_id
1 'polypeptide(L)'
;MDMKKKVEKAFEFAASQVKQLITISSAILVLTITFTEKIITVCSVNDFQRTLIITGWILYLLAIIFGVFALGALSGSLQKIANDKLDVYAKNIRGPMLIQFLSFILAIITTMILGSSSI
;
A
#
# COMPACT_ATOMS: atom_id res chain seq x y z
N MET A 1 17.20 30.22 5.26
CA MET A 1 17.08 29.17 6.29
C MET A 1 15.95 28.18 5.94
N ASP A 2 15.67 27.96 4.65
CA ASP A 2 14.33 27.49 4.24
C ASP A 2 14.30 26.23 3.37
N MET A 3 15.36 25.91 2.63
CA MET A 3 15.36 24.77 1.70
C MET A 3 15.37 23.42 2.42
N LYS A 4 16.21 23.26 3.46
CA LYS A 4 16.31 22.02 4.25
C LYS A 4 14.99 21.67 4.96
N LYS A 5 14.31 22.67 5.54
CA LYS A 5 12.99 22.51 6.19
C LYS A 5 11.91 22.07 5.22
N LYS A 6 11.90 22.62 3.99
CA LYS A 6 10.94 22.21 2.95
C LYS A 6 11.14 20.75 2.55
N VAL A 7 12.39 20.30 2.43
CA VAL A 7 12.72 18.91 2.08
C VAL A 7 12.34 17.96 3.20
N GLU A 8 12.68 18.27 4.44
CA GLU A 8 12.30 17.47 5.62
C GLU A 8 10.78 17.30 5.71
N LYS A 9 10.02 18.39 5.53
CA LYS A 9 8.55 18.36 5.49
C LYS A 9 8.01 17.49 4.34
N ALA A 10 8.67 17.48 3.19
CA ALA A 10 8.29 16.61 2.07
C ALA A 10 8.54 15.12 2.39
N PHE A 11 9.64 14.79 3.08
CA PHE A 11 9.90 13.43 3.56
C PHE A 11 8.87 12.99 4.62
N GLU A 12 8.53 13.86 5.57
CA GLU A 12 7.49 13.59 6.56
C GLU A 12 6.13 13.34 5.91
N PHE A 13 5.77 14.15 4.90
CA PHE A 13 4.53 13.99 4.15
C PHE A 13 4.51 12.72 3.30
N ALA A 14 5.65 12.32 2.71
CA ALA A 14 5.75 11.04 2.03
C ALA A 14 5.60 9.87 3.01
N ALA A 15 6.25 9.94 4.17
CA ALA A 15 6.17 8.91 5.19
C ALA A 15 4.75 8.78 5.79
N SER A 16 4.04 9.89 5.98
CA SER A 16 2.66 9.85 6.48
C SER A 16 1.71 9.18 5.49
N GLN A 17 1.83 9.48 4.19
CA GLN A 17 1.04 8.82 3.14
C GLN A 17 1.30 7.32 3.08
N VAL A 18 2.58 6.91 3.10
CA VAL A 18 2.94 5.48 3.08
C VAL A 18 2.34 4.74 4.27
N LYS A 19 2.42 5.33 5.47
CA LYS A 19 1.79 4.77 6.68
C LYS A 19 0.28 4.67 6.55
N GLN A 20 -0.38 5.68 6.00
CA GLN A 20 -1.82 5.66 5.79
C GLN A 20 -2.25 4.52 4.87
N LEU A 21 -1.54 4.32 3.75
CA LEU A 21 -1.81 3.23 2.81
C LEU A 21 -1.60 1.85 3.47
N ILE A 22 -0.56 1.69 4.31
CA ILE A 22 -0.36 0.46 5.10
C ILE A 22 -1.55 0.23 6.04
N THR A 23 -1.96 1.24 6.81
CA THR A 23 -3.05 1.11 7.78
C THR A 23 -4.37 0.72 7.11
N ILE A 24 -4.73 1.40 6.02
CA ILE A 24 -5.97 1.11 5.28
C ILE A 24 -5.91 -0.28 4.66
N SER A 25 -4.78 -0.66 4.05
CA SER A 25 -4.60 -1.99 3.47
C SER A 25 -4.75 -3.10 4.51
N SER A 26 -4.12 -2.94 5.67
CA SER A 26 -4.22 -3.89 6.78
C SER A 26 -5.64 -4.01 7.32
N ALA A 27 -6.34 -2.89 7.49
CA ALA A 27 -7.72 -2.88 7.97
C ALA A 27 -8.66 -3.64 7.01
N ILE A 28 -8.56 -3.38 5.70
CA ILE A 28 -9.38 -4.07 4.69
C ILE A 28 -9.00 -5.56 4.62
N LEU A 29 -7.71 -5.89 4.66
CA LEU A 29 -7.24 -7.28 4.63
C LEU A 29 -7.80 -8.07 5.82
N VAL A 30 -7.67 -7.55 7.04
CA VAL A 30 -8.20 -8.20 8.25
C VAL A 30 -9.72 -8.34 8.18
N LEU A 31 -10.42 -7.28 7.75
CA LEU A 31 -11.87 -7.31 7.60
C LEU A 31 -12.33 -8.37 6.61
N THR A 32 -11.71 -8.41 5.42
CA THR A 32 -12.08 -9.37 4.37
C THR A 32 -11.77 -10.81 4.77
N ILE A 33 -10.64 -11.07 5.45
CA ILE A 33 -10.32 -12.39 6.02
C ILE A 33 -11.36 -12.78 7.07
N THR A 34 -11.69 -11.88 8.00
CA THR A 34 -12.65 -12.14 9.08
C THR A 34 -14.03 -12.50 8.56
N PHE A 35 -14.48 -11.84 7.49
CA PHE A 35 -15.79 -12.07 6.90
C PHE A 35 -15.81 -13.08 5.74
N THR A 36 -14.69 -13.75 5.46
CA THR A 36 -14.56 -14.66 4.31
C THR A 36 -15.62 -15.76 4.31
N GLU A 37 -15.84 -16.41 5.45
CA GLU A 37 -16.82 -17.49 5.53
C GLU A 37 -18.23 -16.99 5.22
N LYS A 38 -18.58 -15.77 5.66
CA LYS A 38 -19.87 -15.16 5.34
C LYS A 38 -19.97 -14.83 3.85
N ILE A 39 -18.90 -14.29 3.26
CA ILE A 39 -18.84 -13.99 1.82
C ILE A 39 -19.03 -15.27 1.01
N ILE A 40 -18.30 -16.34 1.34
CA ILE A 40 -18.34 -17.61 0.60
C ILE A 40 -19.70 -18.30 0.74
N THR A 41 -20.25 -18.33 1.95
CA THR A 41 -21.47 -19.12 2.25
C THR A 41 -22.74 -18.42 1.76
N VAL A 42 -22.82 -17.09 1.87
CA VAL A 42 -24.04 -16.34 1.52
C VAL A 42 -24.11 -16.06 0.01
N CYS A 43 -22.99 -15.79 -0.64
CA CYS A 43 -22.98 -15.33 -2.04
C CYS A 43 -22.78 -16.45 -3.07
N SER A 44 -22.82 -17.73 -2.68
CA SER A 44 -22.65 -18.90 -3.57
C SER A 44 -21.45 -18.74 -4.53
N VAL A 45 -20.29 -18.49 -3.94
CA VAL A 45 -19.12 -17.93 -4.64
C VAL A 45 -18.52 -18.94 -5.62
N ASN A 46 -18.42 -18.56 -6.90
CA ASN A 46 -17.80 -19.37 -7.96
C ASN A 46 -16.26 -19.42 -7.82
N ASP A 47 -15.60 -20.40 -8.44
CA ASP A 47 -14.13 -20.57 -8.40
C ASP A 47 -13.35 -19.32 -8.86
N PHE A 48 -13.93 -18.56 -9.80
CA PHE A 48 -13.37 -17.29 -10.26
C PHE A 48 -13.34 -16.24 -9.13
N GLN A 49 -14.43 -16.10 -8.38
CA GLN A 49 -14.52 -15.13 -7.28
C GLN A 49 -13.64 -15.54 -6.09
N ARG A 50 -13.49 -16.85 -5.81
CA ARG A 50 -12.50 -17.35 -4.84
C ARG A 50 -11.08 -16.92 -5.22
N THR A 51 -10.74 -17.02 -6.50
CA THR A 51 -9.43 -16.58 -7.01
C THR A 51 -9.26 -15.07 -6.87
N LEU A 52 -10.30 -14.27 -7.12
CA LEU A 52 -10.27 -12.81 -6.92
C LEU A 52 -10.06 -12.42 -5.45
N ILE A 53 -10.71 -13.11 -4.50
CA ILE A 53 -10.52 -12.88 -3.05
C ILE A 53 -9.04 -13.07 -2.68
N ILE A 54 -8.47 -14.22 -3.04
CA ILE A 54 -7.08 -14.56 -2.72
C ILE A 54 -6.12 -13.56 -3.39
N THR A 55 -6.39 -13.20 -4.66
CA THR A 55 -5.58 -12.22 -5.39
C THR A 55 -5.62 -10.85 -4.71
N GLY A 56 -6.80 -10.40 -4.27
CA GLY A 56 -6.95 -9.14 -3.52
C GLY A 56 -6.15 -9.14 -2.21
N TRP A 57 -6.14 -10.24 -1.48
CA TRP A 57 -5.34 -10.37 -0.26
C TRP A 57 -3.85 -10.29 -0.51
N ILE A 58 -3.37 -10.99 -1.55
CA ILE A 58 -1.97 -10.94 -1.95
C ILE A 58 -1.61 -9.49 -2.33
N LEU A 59 -2.47 -8.79 -3.07
CA LEU A 59 -2.21 -7.40 -3.46
C LEU A 59 -2.18 -6.43 -2.27
N TYR A 60 -3.06 -6.57 -1.28
CA TYR A 60 -2.98 -5.78 -0.05
C TYR A 60 -1.72 -6.10 0.75
N LEU A 61 -1.35 -7.38 0.84
CA LEU A 61 -0.13 -7.80 1.52
C LEU A 61 1.12 -7.23 0.83
N LEU A 62 1.17 -7.26 -0.51
CA LEU A 62 2.23 -6.62 -1.28
C LEU A 62 2.27 -5.11 -1.01
N ALA A 63 1.12 -4.43 -1.01
CA ALA A 63 1.07 -3.00 -0.69
C ALA A 63 1.64 -2.70 0.70
N ILE A 64 1.35 -3.54 1.70
CA ILE A 64 1.92 -3.41 3.05
C ILE A 64 3.45 -3.60 3.03
N ILE A 65 3.93 -4.69 2.43
CA ILE A 65 5.37 -5.02 2.37
C ILE A 65 6.14 -3.92 1.65
N PHE A 66 5.69 -3.49 0.46
CA PHE A 66 6.34 -2.42 -0.29
C PHE A 66 6.24 -1.07 0.41
N GLY A 67 5.18 -0.84 1.20
CA GLY A 67 5.08 0.33 2.06
C GLY A 67 6.14 0.34 3.17
N VAL A 68 6.38 -0.80 3.82
CA VAL A 68 7.44 -0.92 4.83
C VAL A 68 8.81 -0.66 4.18
N PHE A 69 9.06 -1.20 2.98
CA PHE A 69 10.29 -0.92 2.24
C PHE A 69 10.41 0.56 1.83
N ALA A 70 9.31 1.20 1.43
CA ALA A 70 9.29 2.63 1.11
C ALA A 70 9.63 3.49 2.32
N LEU A 71 9.12 3.16 3.52
CA LEU A 71 9.53 3.83 4.77
C LEU A 71 11.03 3.64 5.04
N GLY A 72 11.55 2.42 4.89
CA GLY A 72 12.98 2.15 5.04
C GLY A 72 13.84 2.97 4.07
N ALA A 73 13.41 3.08 2.80
CA ALA A 73 14.09 3.88 1.78
C ALA A 73 14.03 5.40 2.09
N LEU A 74 12.89 5.90 2.59
CA LEU A 74 12.75 7.29 3.03
C LEU A 74 13.68 7.58 4.22
N SER A 75 13.71 6.72 5.23
CA SER A 75 14.60 6.86 6.39
C SER A 75 16.08 6.79 6.02
N GLY A 76 16.48 5.85 5.16
CA GLY A 76 17.87 5.74 4.68
C GLY A 76 18.30 6.91 3.79
N SER A 77 17.36 7.55 3.10
CA SER A 77 17.63 8.75 2.29
C SER A 77 17.68 10.01 3.15
N LEU A 78 16.92 10.07 4.24
CA LEU A 78 17.01 11.13 5.24
C LEU A 78 18.42 11.21 5.85
N GLN A 79 19.07 10.07 6.10
CA GLN A 79 20.46 10.04 6.57
C GLN A 79 21.45 10.64 5.55
N LYS A 80 21.15 10.56 4.24
CA LYS A 80 21.95 11.19 3.18
C LYS A 80 21.74 12.71 3.06
N ILE A 81 20.67 13.27 3.64
CA ILE A 81 20.46 14.72 3.75
C ILE A 81 21.57 15.39 4.56
N ALA A 82 22.24 14.65 5.46
CA ALA A 82 23.41 15.15 6.17
C ALA A 82 24.64 15.35 5.25
N ASN A 83 24.65 14.75 4.05
CA ASN A 83 25.77 14.74 3.09
C ASN A 83 25.46 15.49 1.77
N ASP A 84 24.52 16.45 1.79
CA ASP A 84 24.29 17.46 0.74
C ASP A 84 23.79 16.95 -0.64
N LYS A 85 23.43 15.67 -0.77
CA LYS A 85 22.75 15.13 -1.98
C LYS A 85 21.25 14.97 -1.71
N LEU A 86 20.49 16.02 -2.04
CA LEU A 86 19.06 16.14 -1.83
C LEU A 86 18.28 15.57 -3.03
N ASP A 87 17.57 14.45 -2.85
CA ASP A 87 16.48 14.09 -3.76
C ASP A 87 15.45 13.17 -3.09
N VAL A 88 14.25 13.70 -2.80
CA VAL A 88 13.08 12.94 -2.31
C VAL A 88 12.55 12.00 -3.41
N TYR A 89 12.80 12.34 -4.67
CA TYR A 89 12.41 11.56 -5.84
C TYR A 89 13.50 10.59 -6.29
N ALA A 90 14.50 10.36 -5.43
CA ALA A 90 15.54 9.40 -5.69
C ALA A 90 14.92 8.06 -6.10
N LYS A 91 15.46 7.45 -7.15
CA LYS A 91 14.96 6.22 -7.78
C LYS A 91 14.71 5.09 -6.77
N ASN A 92 15.48 5.07 -5.68
CA ASN A 92 15.39 4.11 -4.59
C ASN A 92 14.16 4.28 -3.68
N ILE A 93 13.61 5.50 -3.56
CA ILE A 93 12.35 5.79 -2.85
C ILE A 93 11.16 5.55 -3.78
N ARG A 94 11.28 6.01 -5.03
CA ARG A 94 10.18 6.00 -6.00
C ARG A 94 9.75 4.59 -6.39
N GLY A 95 10.67 3.63 -6.47
CA GLY A 95 10.36 2.25 -6.83
C GLY A 95 9.38 1.59 -5.86
N PRO A 96 9.75 1.40 -4.57
CA PRO A 96 8.88 0.78 -3.57
C PRO A 96 7.55 1.53 -3.39
N MET A 97 7.58 2.87 -3.40
CA MET A 97 6.37 3.69 -3.27
C MET A 97 5.40 3.52 -4.44
N LEU A 98 5.92 3.45 -5.68
CA LEU A 98 5.09 3.24 -6.87
C LEU A 98 4.50 1.83 -6.88
N ILE A 99 5.28 0.81 -6.51
CA ILE A 99 4.78 -0.56 -6.41
C ILE A 99 3.68 -0.65 -5.33
N GLN A 100 3.91 -0.09 -4.14
CA GLN A 100 2.89 -0.01 -3.09
C GLN A 100 1.59 0.60 -3.61
N PHE A 101 1.68 1.74 -4.28
CA PHE A 101 0.51 2.47 -4.77
C PHE A 101 -0.25 1.68 -5.85
N LEU A 102 0.47 1.09 -6.81
CA LEU A 102 -0.14 0.25 -7.85
C LEU A 102 -0.78 -1.01 -7.26
N SER A 103 -0.10 -1.69 -6.34
CA SER A 103 -0.64 -2.86 -5.65
C SER A 103 -1.91 -2.50 -4.87
N PHE A 104 -1.92 -1.37 -4.19
CA PHE A 104 -3.10 -0.89 -3.46
C PHE A 104 -4.28 -0.59 -4.39
N ILE A 105 -4.06 0.11 -5.51
CA ILE A 105 -5.12 0.38 -6.50
C ILE A 105 -5.66 -0.92 -7.08
N LEU A 106 -4.79 -1.84 -7.47
CA LEU A 106 -5.20 -3.14 -8.00
C LEU A 106 -5.98 -3.95 -6.95
N ALA A 107 -5.58 -3.88 -5.67
CA ALA A 107 -6.30 -4.53 -4.58
C ALA A 107 -7.72 -3.98 -4.42
N ILE A 108 -7.88 -2.65 -4.48
CA ILE A 108 -9.20 -1.99 -4.45
C ILE A 108 -10.04 -2.43 -5.64
N ILE A 109 -9.51 -2.36 -6.86
CA ILE A 109 -10.26 -2.74 -8.07
C ILE A 109 -10.73 -4.19 -7.96
N THR A 110 -9.84 -5.09 -7.55
CA THR A 110 -10.16 -6.52 -7.40
C THR A 110 -11.25 -6.76 -6.36
N THR A 111 -11.18 -6.08 -5.20
CA THR A 111 -12.19 -6.21 -4.14
C THR A 111 -13.53 -5.54 -4.49
N MET A 112 -13.51 -4.45 -5.25
CA MET A 112 -14.74 -3.84 -5.77
C MET A 112 -15.44 -4.72 -6.80
N ILE A 113 -14.70 -5.34 -7.73
CA ILE A 113 -15.24 -6.28 -8.70
C ILE A 113 -15.90 -7.45 -7.98
N LEU A 114 -15.22 -8.03 -6.98
CA LEU A 114 -15.79 -9.07 -6.14
C LEU A 114 -17.12 -8.60 -5.52
N GLY A 115 -17.12 -7.45 -4.84
CA GLY A 115 -18.31 -6.88 -4.19
C GLY A 115 -19.48 -6.71 -5.14
N SER A 116 -19.25 -6.17 -6.35
CA SER A 116 -20.28 -5.99 -7.37
C SER A 116 -20.82 -7.31 -7.94
N SER A 117 -20.01 -8.37 -7.96
CA SER A 117 -20.42 -9.69 -8.46
C SER A 117 -21.11 -10.57 -7.40
N SER A 118 -21.08 -10.14 -6.13
CA SER A 118 -21.63 -10.87 -4.98
C SER A 118 -22.98 -10.33 -4.47
N ILE A 119 -23.45 -9.22 -5.05
CA ILE A 119 -24.79 -8.62 -4.85
C ILE A 119 -25.71 -9.11 -5.96
#